data_AF-A0A1M5DDW6-F1
#
_entry.id   AF-A0A1M5DDW6-F1
#
_cell.length_a   1.000
_cell.length_b   1.000
_cell.length_c   1.000
_cell.angle_alpha   90.00
_cell.angle_beta   90.00
_cell.angle_gamma   90.00
#
_symmetry.space_group_name_H-M   'P 1'
#
loop_
_entity.id
_entity.type
_entity.pdbx_description
1 polymer ?
#
loop_
_entity_poly.entity_id
_entity_poly.type
_entity_poly.pdbx_seq_one_letter_code
_entity_poly.pdbx_strand_id
1 'polypeptide(L)'
;MKICPKCHEEVEDNFDICWSCNYSFPDGRVLDIAEISGQLVDHGERPIDCLRCHIKMEYSGKYEFHEGMNTGFFGNFFELFQNREAFHLYVCPQCGKVEFFVPMDKEYAIKAFPAGKK
;
A
#
# COMPACT_ATOMS: atom_id res chain seq x y z
N MET A 1 15.86 -21.99 26.25
CA MET A 1 16.16 -20.58 25.91
C MET A 1 17.33 -20.59 24.97
N LYS A 2 17.34 -19.69 23.98
CA LYS A 2 18.39 -19.54 22.97
C LYS A 2 18.99 -18.15 23.01
N ILE A 3 20.28 -18.05 22.70
CA ILE A 3 21.00 -16.78 22.66
C ILE A 3 20.97 -16.25 21.23
N CYS A 4 20.55 -14.99 21.05
CA CYS A 4 20.57 -14.36 19.74
C CYS A 4 22.02 -14.20 19.24
N PRO A 5 22.38 -14.71 18.05
CA PRO A 5 23.75 -14.58 17.53
C PRO A 5 24.12 -13.14 17.12
N LYS A 6 23.14 -12.23 17.07
CA LYS A 6 23.32 -10.84 16.64
C LYS A 6 23.54 -9.88 17.80
N CYS A 7 22.68 -9.92 18.81
CA CYS A 7 22.74 -9.02 19.97
C CYS A 7 23.09 -9.70 21.29
N HIS A 8 23.23 -11.04 21.30
CA HIS A 8 23.54 -11.86 22.47
C HIS A 8 22.49 -11.83 23.59
N GLU A 9 21.28 -11.37 23.28
CA GLU A 9 20.14 -11.39 24.21
C GLU A 9 19.60 -12.81 24.42
N GLU A 10 19.07 -13.09 25.62
CA GLU A 10 18.35 -14.32 25.90
C GLU A 10 16.92 -14.26 25.33
N VAL A 11 16.57 -15.25 24.51
CA VAL A 11 15.26 -15.37 23.87
C VAL A 11 14.67 -16.73 24.20
N GLU A 12 13.38 -16.80 24.52
CA GLU A 12 12.73 -18.09 24.79
C GLU A 12 12.67 -18.95 23.51
N ASP A 13 12.67 -20.27 23.66
CA ASP A 13 12.74 -21.18 22.51
C ASP A 13 11.49 -21.10 21.62
N ASN A 14 10.36 -20.64 22.18
CA ASN A 14 9.08 -20.48 21.50
C ASN A 14 9.02 -19.27 20.56
N PHE A 15 10.00 -18.36 20.59
CA PHE A 15 10.00 -17.18 19.71
C PHE A 15 10.91 -17.39 18.51
N ASP A 16 10.37 -17.25 17.31
CA ASP A 16 11.14 -17.35 16.06
C ASP A 16 11.89 -16.06 15.70
N ILE A 17 11.64 -14.96 16.43
CA ILE A 17 12.26 -13.65 16.22
C ILE A 17 12.81 -13.12 17.54
N CYS A 18 14.01 -12.54 17.51
CA CYS A 18 14.59 -11.85 18.66
C CYS A 18 13.86 -10.53 18.94
N TRP A 19 13.30 -10.39 20.14
CA TRP A 19 12.56 -9.22 20.60
C TRP A 19 13.40 -7.93 20.71
N SER A 20 14.72 -8.06 20.84
CA SER A 20 15.65 -6.93 21.03
C SER A 20 16.15 -6.35 19.69
N CYS A 21 16.42 -7.20 18.70
CA CYS A 21 17.06 -6.77 17.44
C CYS A 21 16.36 -7.25 16.15
N ASN A 22 15.18 -7.85 16.24
CA ASN A 22 14.39 -8.36 15.10
C ASN A 22 15.11 -9.43 14.25
N TYR A 23 16.05 -10.17 14.84
CA TYR A 23 16.71 -11.29 14.17
C TYR A 23 15.78 -12.51 14.06
N SER A 24 15.50 -12.97 12.84
CA SER A 24 14.79 -14.22 12.55
C SER A 24 15.73 -15.40 12.71
N PHE A 25 15.41 -16.31 13.64
CA PHE A 25 16.17 -17.54 13.83
C PHE A 25 16.04 -18.53 12.66
N PRO A 26 14.85 -18.72 12.05
CA PRO A 26 14.70 -19.54 10.84
C PRO A 26 15.44 -18.99 9.62
N ASP A 27 15.39 -17.67 9.39
CA ASP A 27 15.93 -17.06 8.17
C ASP A 27 17.40 -16.63 8.28
N GLY A 28 17.96 -16.65 9.50
CA GLY A 28 19.36 -16.29 9.74
C GLY A 28 19.69 -14.81 9.48
N ARG A 29 18.68 -13.92 9.48
CA ARG A 29 18.82 -12.50 9.15
C ARG A 29 17.98 -11.60 10.06
N VAL A 30 18.38 -10.33 10.17
CA VAL A 30 17.54 -9.30 10.79
C VAL A 30 16.43 -8.94 9.81
N LEU A 31 15.18 -9.07 10.25
CA LEU A 31 14.03 -8.65 9.47
C LEU A 31 13.92 -7.14 9.50
N ASP A 32 13.69 -6.55 8.33
CA ASP A 32 13.43 -5.12 8.25
C ASP A 32 12.03 -4.84 8.81
N ILE A 33 11.85 -3.70 9.47
CA ILE A 33 10.54 -3.33 10.06
C ILE A 33 9.47 -3.29 8.95
N ALA A 34 9.87 -2.95 7.73
CA ALA A 34 9.03 -2.99 6.53
C ALA A 34 8.51 -4.42 6.21
N GLU A 35 9.33 -5.46 6.38
CA GLU A 35 8.91 -6.85 6.17
C GLU A 35 7.99 -7.35 7.29
N ILE A 36 8.27 -7.00 8.55
CA ILE A 36 7.40 -7.34 9.70
C ILE A 36 6.04 -6.64 9.56
N SER A 37 6.04 -5.38 9.14
CA SER A 37 4.80 -4.64 8.83
C SER A 37 4.07 -5.18 7.59
N GLY A 38 4.76 -5.95 6.74
CA GLY A 38 4.25 -6.44 5.46
C GLY A 38 3.05 -7.39 5.55
N GLN A 39 2.66 -7.84 6.74
CA GLN A 39 1.43 -8.60 6.97
C GLN A 39 0.26 -7.76 7.53
N LEU A 40 0.47 -6.47 7.84
CA LEU A 40 -0.58 -5.58 8.38
C LEU A 40 -0.90 -4.38 7.48
N VAL A 41 -0.20 -4.16 6.36
CA VAL A 41 -0.53 -3.06 5.44
C VAL A 41 -1.48 -3.55 4.34
N ASP A 42 -2.73 -3.80 4.72
CA ASP A 42 -3.88 -4.05 3.81
C ASP A 42 -4.36 -2.77 3.09
N HIS A 43 -3.53 -1.73 3.00
CA HIS A 43 -3.92 -0.41 2.50
C HIS A 43 -2.93 0.19 1.52
N GLY A 44 -2.40 -0.57 0.55
CA GLY A 44 -1.79 0.02 -0.66
C GLY A 44 -0.59 0.97 -0.45
N GLU A 45 -0.08 1.09 0.78
CA GLU A 45 1.00 1.98 1.19
C GLU A 45 2.35 1.34 0.87
N ARG A 46 2.70 1.38 -0.42
CA ARG A 46 4.03 0.97 -0.89
C ARG A 46 4.93 2.20 -0.93
N PRO A 47 6.18 2.11 -0.45
CA PRO A 47 7.13 3.20 -0.63
C PRO A 47 7.37 3.40 -2.13
N ILE A 48 7.00 4.57 -2.65
CA ILE A 48 7.16 4.96 -4.05
C ILE A 48 8.11 6.15 -4.11
N ASP A 49 9.07 6.07 -5.02
CA ASP A 49 10.00 7.17 -5.29
C ASP A 49 9.51 7.99 -6.48
N CYS A 50 9.62 9.31 -6.37
CA CYS A 50 9.28 10.23 -7.43
C CYS A 50 10.24 10.04 -8.61
N LEU A 51 9.73 9.61 -9.77
CA LEU A 51 10.55 9.40 -10.97
C LEU A 51 11.28 10.66 -11.48
N ARG A 52 10.91 11.86 -11.02
CA ARG A 52 11.56 13.13 -11.40
C ARG A 52 12.70 13.52 -10.46
N CYS A 53 12.53 13.28 -9.16
CA CYS A 53 13.44 13.76 -8.12
C CYS A 53 14.23 12.61 -7.46
N HIS A 54 13.82 11.36 -7.68
CA HIS A 54 14.34 10.17 -7.03
C HIS A 54 14.32 10.24 -5.49
N ILE A 55 13.26 10.85 -4.95
CA ILE A 55 13.01 10.91 -3.51
C ILE A 55 11.68 10.23 -3.16
N LYS A 56 11.56 9.74 -1.93
CA LYS A 56 10.35 9.12 -1.42
C LYS A 56 9.15 10.08 -1.50
N MET A 57 8.03 9.58 -2.01
CA MET A 57 6.77 10.29 -2.06
C MET A 57 5.95 10.08 -0.79
N GLU A 58 5.14 11.07 -0.44
CA GLU A 58 4.24 11.04 0.70
C GLU A 58 2.87 10.52 0.28
N TYR A 59 2.32 9.58 1.05
CA TYR A 59 0.98 9.08 0.82
C TYR A 59 -0.05 10.09 1.32
N SER A 60 -0.91 10.57 0.41
CA SER A 60 -1.92 11.59 0.70
C SER A 60 -3.27 10.98 1.12
N GLY A 61 -3.46 9.67 0.94
CA GLY A 61 -4.71 8.98 1.26
C GLY A 61 -5.46 8.45 0.03
N LYS A 62 -6.65 7.89 0.29
CA LYS A 62 -7.60 7.40 -0.71
C LYS A 62 -8.61 8.50 -1.03
N TYR A 63 -8.73 8.84 -2.31
CA TYR A 63 -9.65 9.85 -2.82
C TYR A 63 -10.64 9.23 -3.79
N GLU A 64 -11.93 9.53 -3.61
CA GLU A 64 -12.99 9.15 -4.55
C GLU A 64 -13.24 10.31 -5.50
N PHE A 65 -13.06 10.08 -6.80
CA PHE A 65 -13.36 11.06 -7.82
C PHE A 65 -14.71 10.77 -8.45
N HIS A 66 -15.46 11.85 -8.68
CA HIS A 66 -16.69 11.82 -9.46
C HIS A 66 -16.36 12.17 -10.91
N GLU A 67 -16.48 11.20 -11.82
CA GLU A 67 -16.53 11.51 -13.25
C GLU A 67 -17.94 12.02 -13.61
N GLY A 68 -18.15 13.34 -13.61
CA GLY A 68 -19.42 13.94 -14.03
C GLY A 68 -19.46 15.48 -13.95
N MET A 69 -20.01 16.13 -14.97
CA MET A 69 -20.23 17.58 -15.01
C MET A 69 -21.66 17.88 -14.56
N ASN A 70 -21.81 18.63 -13.45
CA ASN A 70 -23.11 19.07 -12.94
C ASN A 70 -23.78 20.04 -13.93
N THR A 71 -24.54 19.53 -14.89
CA THR A 71 -25.36 20.34 -15.80
C THR A 71 -26.85 20.02 -15.65
N GLY A 72 -27.49 20.81 -14.80
CA GLY A 72 -28.89 21.21 -14.98
C GLY A 72 -29.94 20.40 -14.21
N PHE A 73 -30.95 21.13 -13.77
CA PHE A 73 -32.11 20.75 -12.95
C PHE A 73 -33.00 19.60 -13.51
N PHE A 74 -32.63 18.97 -14.63
CA PHE A 74 -33.25 17.76 -15.20
C PHE A 74 -32.23 16.73 -15.72
N GLY A 75 -31.03 16.70 -15.13
CA GLY A 75 -29.95 15.78 -15.47
C GLY A 75 -30.17 14.36 -14.93
N ASN A 76 -30.76 13.51 -15.77
CA ASN A 76 -30.50 12.07 -15.87
C ASN A 76 -30.64 11.23 -14.57
N PHE A 77 -31.85 10.69 -14.35
CA PHE A 77 -32.13 9.65 -13.33
C PHE A 77 -31.23 8.38 -13.43
N PHE A 78 -30.41 8.24 -14.47
CA PHE A 78 -29.41 7.18 -14.64
C PHE A 78 -27.99 7.54 -14.18
N GLU A 79 -27.74 8.75 -13.67
CA GLU A 79 -26.46 9.13 -13.06
C GLU A 79 -26.17 8.41 -11.72
N LEU A 80 -27.10 7.61 -11.22
CA LEU A 80 -26.89 6.76 -10.03
C LEU A 80 -25.83 5.66 -10.23
N PHE A 81 -25.34 5.48 -11.46
CA PHE A 81 -24.21 4.61 -11.82
C PHE A 81 -22.94 5.40 -12.20
N GLN A 82 -22.78 6.64 -11.74
CA GLN A 82 -21.49 7.33 -11.81
C GLN A 82 -20.45 6.48 -11.07
N ASN A 83 -19.55 5.84 -11.82
CA ASN A 83 -18.47 5.03 -11.29
C ASN A 83 -17.61 5.93 -10.40
N ARG A 84 -17.77 5.83 -9.08
CA ARG A 84 -16.83 6.42 -8.14
C ARG A 84 -15.54 5.63 -8.23
N GLU A 85 -14.54 6.21 -8.87
CA GLU A 85 -13.23 5.60 -8.92
C GLU A 85 -12.40 6.14 -7.76
N ALA A 86 -12.07 5.23 -6.85
CA ALA A 86 -11.19 5.54 -5.74
C ALA A 86 -9.73 5.34 -6.15
N PHE A 87 -8.86 6.25 -5.75
CA PHE A 87 -7.43 6.16 -5.99
C PHE A 87 -6.63 6.47 -4.73
N HIS A 88 -5.54 5.76 -4.55
CA HIS A 88 -4.48 6.10 -3.62
C HIS A 88 -3.59 7.17 -4.26
N LEU A 89 -3.41 8.30 -3.58
CA LEU A 89 -2.61 9.42 -4.08
C LEU A 89 -1.27 9.48 -3.36
N TYR A 90 -0.22 9.70 -4.13
CA TYR A 90 1.13 9.98 -3.62
C TYR A 90 1.61 11.31 -4.16
N VAL A 91 2.19 12.14 -3.31
CA VAL A 91 2.66 13.49 -3.65
C VAL A 91 4.15 13.61 -3.36
N CYS A 92 4.92 14.12 -4.33
CA CYS A 92 6.33 14.42 -4.13
C CYS A 92 6.47 15.79 -3.42
N PRO A 93 7.13 15.86 -2.24
CA PRO A 93 7.26 17.11 -1.49
C PRO A 93 8.24 18.11 -2.15
N GLN A 94 9.08 17.66 -3.09
CA GLN A 94 10.03 18.54 -3.79
C GLN A 94 9.45 19.19 -5.05
N CYS A 95 8.74 18.45 -5.89
CA CYS A 95 8.30 18.95 -7.20
C CYS A 95 6.77 18.95 -7.39
N GLY A 96 6.00 18.51 -6.40
CA GLY A 96 4.55 18.44 -6.47
C GLY A 96 3.99 17.41 -7.45
N LYS A 97 4.83 16.49 -7.99
CA LYS A 97 4.36 15.38 -8.82
C LYS A 97 3.36 14.55 -8.01
N VAL A 98 2.21 14.25 -8.61
CA VAL A 98 1.19 13.38 -8.03
C VAL A 98 1.13 12.07 -8.84
N GLU A 99 1.02 10.95 -8.15
CA GLU A 99 0.77 9.63 -8.73
C GLU A 99 -0.52 9.04 -8.15
N PHE A 100 -1.32 8.44 -9.03
CA PHE A 100 -2.61 7.82 -8.70
C PHE A 100 -2.50 6.31 -8.87
N PHE A 101 -2.94 5.56 -7.86
CA PHE A 101 -2.96 4.11 -7.91
C PHE A 101 -4.37 3.61 -7.64
N VAL A 102 -4.86 2.72 -8.50
CA VAL A 102 -6.12 2.03 -8.28
C VAL A 102 -6.00 1.06 -7.09
N PRO A 103 -7.04 0.90 -6.26
CA PRO A 103 -7.06 -0.10 -5.21
C PRO A 103 -7.02 -1.49 -5.86
N MET A 104 -5.96 -2.25 -5.56
CA MET A 104 -5.82 -3.63 -6.02
C MET A 104 -6.50 -4.59 -5.04
N ASP A 105 -7.79 -4.40 -4.79
CA ASP A 105 -8.59 -5.40 -4.10
C ASP A 105 -9.10 -6.48 -5.08
N LYS A 106 -9.51 -7.63 -4.56
CA LYS A 106 -9.93 -8.78 -5.39
C LYS A 106 -11.13 -8.42 -6.28
N GLU A 107 -12.01 -7.56 -5.79
CA GLU A 107 -13.24 -7.17 -6.49
C GLU A 107 -12.92 -6.24 -7.67
N TYR A 108 -12.07 -5.24 -7.47
CA TYR A 108 -11.58 -4.35 -8.53
C TYR A 108 -10.79 -5.13 -9.58
N ALA A 109 -9.89 -6.03 -9.17
CA ALA A 109 -9.09 -6.83 -10.11
C ALA A 109 -9.97 -7.69 -11.04
N ILE A 110 -11.04 -8.31 -10.52
CA ILE A 110 -11.98 -9.10 -11.32
C ILE A 110 -12.78 -8.20 -12.28
N LYS A 111 -13.20 -7.02 -11.84
CA LYS A 111 -13.97 -6.06 -12.65
C LYS A 111 -13.10 -5.42 -13.75
N ALA A 112 -11.88 -5.02 -13.42
CA ALA A 112 -10.97 -4.30 -14.32
C ALA A 112 -10.24 -5.21 -15.30
N PHE A 113 -9.87 -6.42 -14.87
CA PHE A 113 -9.13 -7.40 -15.67
C PHE A 113 -9.87 -8.75 -15.71
N PRO A 114 -11.06 -8.83 -16.34
CA PRO A 114 -11.77 -10.10 -16.48
C PRO A 114 -10.90 -11.08 -17.27
N ALA A 115 -10.59 -12.22 -16.67
CA ALA A 115 -9.85 -13.29 -17.33
C ALA A 115 -10.61 -13.73 -18.60
N GLY A 116 -10.04 -13.46 -19.79
CA GLY A 116 -10.60 -13.93 -21.04
C GLY A 116 -10.63 -12.98 -22.25
N LYS A 117 -10.04 -11.77 -22.17
CA LYS A 117 -9.84 -10.92 -23.36
C LYS A 117 -8.35 -10.82 -23.71
N LYS A 118 -7.85 -11.82 -24.43
CA LYS A 118 -6.71 -11.67 -25.34
C LYS A 118 -7.25 -11.57 -26.75
#